data_AF-A0A914TLQ1-F1
#
_entry.id   AF-A0A914TLQ1-F1
#
_cell.length_a   1.000
_cell.length_b   1.000
_cell.length_c   1.000
_cell.angle_alpha   90.00
_cell.angle_beta   90.00
_cell.angle_gamma   90.00
#
_symmetry.space_group_name_H-M   'P 1'
#
loop_
_entity.id
_entity.type
_entity.pdbx_description
1 polymer ?
#
loop_
_entity_poly.entity_id
_entity_poly.type
_entity_poly.pdbx_seq_one_letter_code
_entity_poly.pdbx_strand_id
1 'polypeptide(L)'
;MDNGKHGVNVQICFMFCTYDDYNWDWSLIHMSYDCLPNKLTAIYTKSPRVLHIGDCGVHTHKCSSQTSANKVKSLFERIQSSFFPDNMQITERLSKVPKISKPNGGWGDPRDHELCKNNTSPYFKAKENS
;
A
#
# COMPACT_ATOMS: atom_id res chain seq x y z
N MET A 1 31.99 7.25 27.08
CA MET A 1 32.41 6.48 25.89
C MET A 1 31.20 5.68 25.45
N ASP A 2 30.40 6.30 24.59
CA ASP A 2 29.14 5.75 24.09
C ASP A 2 29.43 5.04 22.77
N ASN A 3 29.50 3.71 22.82
CA ASN A 3 29.76 2.89 21.63
C ASN A 3 28.43 2.63 20.92
N GLY A 4 28.07 3.57 20.04
CA GLY A 4 26.95 3.46 19.13
C GLY A 4 26.96 2.15 18.35
N LYS A 5 26.04 1.25 18.71
CA LYS A 5 25.57 0.15 17.88
C LYS A 5 24.04 0.16 17.87
N HIS A 6 23.45 1.15 17.23
CA HIS A 6 22.08 1.02 16.74
C HIS A 6 22.10 0.15 15.49
N GLY A 7 22.40 -1.14 15.68
CA GLY A 7 22.17 -2.15 14.66
C GLY A 7 20.67 -2.31 14.51
N VAL A 8 20.07 -1.61 13.54
CA VAL A 8 18.70 -1.91 13.12
C VAL A 8 18.74 -3.34 12.58
N ASN A 9 18.21 -4.29 13.34
CA ASN A 9 18.03 -5.65 12.89
C ASN A 9 16.91 -5.61 11.84
N VAL A 10 17.29 -5.39 10.57
CA VAL A 10 16.34 -5.34 9.45
C VAL A 10 15.89 -6.78 9.22
N GLN A 11 14.76 -7.15 9.82
CA GLN A 11 14.10 -8.40 9.48
C GLN A 11 13.66 -8.30 8.02
N ILE A 12 14.34 -9.03 7.14
CA ILE A 12 13.98 -9.10 5.73
C ILE A 12 12.67 -9.86 5.62
N CYS A 13 11.64 -9.16 5.16
CA CYS A 13 10.35 -9.76 4.96
C CYS A 13 10.19 -10.27 3.53
N PHE A 14 10.47 -11.56 3.31
CA PHE A 14 10.22 -12.20 2.02
C PHE A 14 8.74 -12.55 1.78
N MET A 15 7.88 -12.34 2.78
CA MET A 15 6.46 -12.68 2.72
C MET A 15 5.75 -12.01 1.54
N PHE A 16 6.12 -10.78 1.19
CA PHE A 16 5.53 -10.09 0.04
C PHE A 16 5.67 -10.90 -1.26
N CYS A 17 6.81 -11.57 -1.45
CA CYS A 17 7.07 -12.34 -2.67
C CYS A 17 6.52 -13.78 -2.62
N THR A 18 6.25 -14.33 -1.44
CA THR A 18 5.88 -15.75 -1.27
C THR A 18 4.44 -15.97 -0.80
N TYR A 19 3.73 -14.90 -0.41
CA TYR A 19 2.32 -14.99 -0.08
C TYR A 19 1.52 -15.27 -1.35
N ASP A 20 0.68 -16.30 -1.34
CA ASP A 20 -0.07 -16.76 -2.52
C ASP A 20 -1.27 -15.84 -2.80
N ASP A 21 -1.00 -14.57 -3.08
CA ASP A 21 -1.99 -13.58 -3.50
C ASP A 21 -1.38 -12.64 -4.52
N TYR A 22 -1.91 -12.67 -5.75
CA TYR A 22 -1.41 -11.82 -6.83
C TYR A 22 -1.72 -10.34 -6.63
N ASN A 23 -2.59 -10.00 -5.66
CA ASN A 23 -2.94 -8.62 -5.35
C ASN A 23 -1.91 -8.05 -4.36
N TRP A 24 -1.10 -7.10 -4.82
CA TRP A 24 0.00 -6.51 -4.04
C TRP A 24 -0.47 -5.84 -2.74
N ASP A 25 -1.68 -5.29 -2.70
CA ASP A 25 -2.25 -4.60 -1.55
C ASP A 25 -2.66 -5.58 -0.44
N TRP A 26 -3.23 -6.73 -0.80
CA TRP A 26 -3.46 -7.83 0.14
C TRP A 26 -2.15 -8.38 0.69
N SER A 27 -1.16 -8.63 -0.17
CA SER A 27 0.18 -9.06 0.25
C SER A 27 0.86 -8.05 1.17
N LEU A 28 0.68 -6.75 0.94
CA LEU A 28 1.17 -5.67 1.80
C LEU A 28 0.50 -5.66 3.18
N ILE A 29 -0.82 -5.88 3.24
CA ILE A 29 -1.55 -5.99 4.51
C ILE A 29 -1.02 -7.19 5.31
N HIS A 30 -0.88 -8.36 4.69
CA HIS A 30 -0.34 -9.56 5.34
C HIS A 30 1.07 -9.33 5.86
N MET A 31 1.95 -8.76 5.02
CA MET A 31 3.30 -8.36 5.42
C MET A 31 3.31 -7.46 6.66
N SER A 32 2.39 -6.49 6.72
CA SER A 32 2.27 -5.58 7.86
C SER A 32 1.88 -6.26 9.16
N TYR A 33 1.08 -7.33 9.12
CA TYR A 33 0.55 -7.98 10.32
C TYR A 33 1.43 -9.14 10.80
N ASP A 34 1.99 -9.89 9.87
CA ASP A 34 2.60 -11.19 10.17
C ASP A 34 4.13 -11.19 10.01
N CYS A 35 4.72 -10.09 9.55
CA CYS A 35 6.13 -10.05 9.21
C CYS A 35 6.90 -8.82 9.72
N LEU A 36 6.34 -7.62 9.56
CA LEU A 36 7.00 -6.41 10.05
C LEU A 36 6.99 -6.35 11.59
N PRO A 37 8.06 -5.84 12.24
CA PRO A 37 8.11 -5.73 13.69
C PRO A 37 7.07 -4.75 14.25
N ASN A 38 6.64 -3.79 13.44
CA ASN A 38 5.57 -2.85 13.76
C ASN A 38 4.55 -2.81 12.62
N LYS A 39 3.28 -2.82 12.97
CA LYS A 39 2.18 -2.71 12.00
C LYS A 39 2.21 -1.35 11.31
N LEU A 40 1.99 -1.35 10.01
CA LEU A 40 1.81 -0.13 9.23
C LEU A 40 0.58 0.62 9.75
N THR A 41 0.76 1.91 9.98
CA THR A 41 -0.30 2.84 10.38
C THR A 41 -0.45 3.88 9.28
N ALA A 42 -1.66 4.05 8.76
CA ALA A 42 -1.96 5.07 7.76
C ALA A 42 -2.53 6.32 8.42
N ILE A 43 -1.99 7.48 8.03
CA ILE A 43 -2.64 8.77 8.25
C ILE A 43 -3.36 9.11 6.95
N TYR A 44 -4.67 9.27 7.01
CA TYR A 44 -5.48 9.65 5.86
C TYR A 44 -6.39 10.81 6.22
N THR A 45 -6.86 11.49 5.18
CA THR A 45 -7.71 12.66 5.35
C THR A 45 -9.19 12.30 5.21
N LYS A 46 -10.04 12.85 6.08
CA LYS A 46 -11.50 12.61 6.05
C LYS A 46 -12.15 12.96 4.70
N SER A 47 -11.71 14.03 4.05
CA SER A 47 -12.08 14.34 2.67
C SER A 47 -11.02 13.75 1.72
N PRO A 48 -11.31 12.81 0.81
CA PRO A 48 -10.27 12.24 -0.05
C PRO A 48 -9.66 13.28 -1.00
N ARG A 49 -8.35 13.22 -1.21
CA ARG A 49 -7.61 14.06 -2.19
C ARG A 49 -7.31 13.32 -3.49
N VAL A 50 -7.47 12.00 -3.48
CA VAL A 50 -7.33 11.11 -4.65
C VAL A 50 -8.65 10.38 -4.80
N LEU A 51 -9.17 10.34 -6.04
CA LEU A 51 -10.44 9.69 -6.37
C LEU A 51 -10.22 8.71 -7.52
N HIS A 52 -10.74 7.50 -7.36
CA HIS A 52 -10.71 6.49 -8.40
C HIS A 52 -11.77 6.79 -9.46
N ILE A 53 -11.34 7.05 -10.70
CA ILE A 53 -12.20 7.35 -11.86
C ILE A 53 -12.29 6.19 -12.86
N GLY A 54 -11.78 5.00 -12.51
CA GLY A 54 -11.82 3.83 -13.38
C GLY A 54 -13.25 3.33 -13.57
N ASP A 55 -13.88 3.72 -14.68
CA ASP A 55 -15.20 3.23 -15.10
C ASP A 55 -15.12 1.89 -15.88
N CYS A 56 -13.91 1.37 -16.07
CA CYS A 56 -13.61 0.12 -16.77
C CYS A 56 -12.59 -0.72 -15.97
N GLY A 57 -12.77 -2.04 -15.96
CA GLY A 57 -11.85 -2.98 -15.33
C GLY A 57 -12.49 -4.33 -15.09
N VAL A 58 -11.80 -5.18 -14.35
CA VAL A 58 -12.23 -6.56 -14.03
C VAL A 58 -13.63 -6.61 -13.39
N HIS A 59 -13.99 -5.58 -12.62
CA HIS A 59 -15.28 -5.50 -11.93
C HIS A 59 -16.22 -4.42 -12.49
N THR A 60 -15.86 -3.73 -13.57
CA THR A 60 -16.70 -2.66 -14.14
C THR A 60 -16.56 -2.60 -15.65
N HIS A 61 -17.68 -2.62 -16.37
CA HIS A 61 -17.67 -2.74 -17.85
C HIS A 61 -18.09 -1.45 -18.58
N LYS A 62 -18.08 -0.30 -17.91
CA LYS A 62 -18.54 0.98 -18.49
C LYS A 62 -17.41 1.73 -19.20
N CYS A 63 -16.75 1.03 -20.11
CA CYS A 63 -15.46 1.45 -20.68
C CYS A 63 -15.50 2.64 -21.63
N SER A 64 -16.69 3.00 -22.13
CA SER A 64 -16.89 4.16 -22.99
C SER A 64 -17.46 5.37 -22.24
N SER A 65 -17.68 5.28 -20.93
CA SER A 65 -18.31 6.36 -20.15
C SER A 65 -17.26 7.17 -19.40
N GLN A 66 -17.27 8.49 -19.52
CA GLN A 66 -16.50 9.42 -18.66
C GLN A 66 -17.31 9.79 -17.41
N THR A 67 -18.13 8.88 -16.93
CA THR A 67 -19.18 9.19 -15.94
C THR A 67 -18.56 9.58 -14.61
N SER A 68 -17.59 8.80 -14.12
CA SER A 68 -16.94 9.08 -12.84
C SER A 68 -16.07 10.32 -12.91
N ALA A 69 -15.34 10.52 -14.02
CA ALA A 69 -14.56 11.74 -14.24
C ALA A 69 -15.43 13.00 -14.20
N ASN A 70 -16.58 13.00 -14.90
CA ASN A 70 -17.52 14.12 -14.90
C ASN A 70 -18.11 14.37 -13.51
N LYS A 71 -18.47 13.30 -12.78
CA LYS A 71 -18.95 13.42 -11.38
C LYS A 71 -17.91 14.03 -10.46
N VAL A 72 -16.64 13.63 -10.59
CA VAL A 72 -15.54 14.21 -9.82
C VAL A 72 -15.37 15.70 -10.15
N LYS A 73 -15.44 16.08 -11.43
CA LYS A 73 -15.36 17.47 -11.85
C LYS A 73 -16.49 18.32 -11.24
N SER A 74 -17.74 17.88 -11.37
CA SER A 74 -18.89 18.58 -10.78
C SER A 74 -18.83 18.64 -9.25
N LEU A 75 -18.30 17.59 -8.61
CA LEU A 75 -18.05 17.62 -7.17
C LEU A 75 -17.06 18.72 -6.81
N PHE A 76 -15.94 18.83 -7.53
CA PHE A 76 -14.89 19.82 -7.27
C PHE A 76 -15.38 21.25 -7.47
N GLU A 77 -16.14 21.51 -8.54
CA GLU A 77 -16.77 22.81 -8.78
C GLU A 77 -17.67 23.23 -7.59
N ARG A 78 -18.40 22.27 -7.00
CA ARG A 78 -19.30 22.53 -5.87
C ARG A 78 -18.57 22.79 -4.55
N ILE A 79 -17.44 22.14 -4.32
CA ILE A 79 -16.75 22.16 -3.01
C ILE A 79 -15.47 23.00 -3.00
N GLN A 80 -15.19 23.75 -4.07
CA GLN A 80 -13.95 24.48 -4.28
C GLN A 80 -13.57 25.40 -3.10
N SER A 81 -14.56 26.01 -2.44
CA SER A 81 -14.33 26.86 -1.26
C SER A 81 -13.81 26.12 -0.03
N SER A 82 -13.92 24.79 0.00
CA SER A 82 -13.40 23.93 1.07
C SER A 82 -11.97 23.43 0.81
N PHE A 83 -11.37 23.80 -0.32
CA PHE A 83 -10.01 23.39 -0.65
C PHE A 83 -8.96 24.23 0.09
N PHE A 84 -7.76 23.67 0.22
CA PHE A 84 -6.59 24.33 0.82
C PHE A 84 -6.83 24.85 2.25
N PRO A 85 -7.24 23.98 3.20
CA PRO A 85 -7.36 24.41 4.59
C PRO A 85 -6.00 24.85 5.14
N ASP A 86 -5.95 25.98 5.84
CA ASP A 86 -4.71 26.50 6.45
C ASP A 86 -4.14 25.55 7.52
N ASN A 87 -5.02 24.77 8.16
CA ASN A 87 -4.67 23.88 9.27
C ASN A 87 -5.35 22.53 9.12
N MET A 88 -4.68 21.47 9.58
CA MET A 88 -5.24 20.12 9.70
C MET A 88 -5.09 19.61 11.12
N GLN A 89 -6.07 18.85 11.58
CA GLN A 89 -6.08 18.24 12.91
C GLN A 89 -6.51 16.77 12.84
N ILE A 90 -6.00 15.98 13.77
CA ILE A 90 -6.40 14.57 13.91
C ILE A 90 -7.80 14.53 14.53
N THR A 91 -8.79 14.11 13.77
CA THR A 91 -10.18 14.03 14.24
C THR A 91 -10.55 12.66 14.79
N GLU A 92 -9.85 11.60 14.38
CA GLU A 92 -10.15 10.22 14.79
C GLU A 92 -8.88 9.37 14.81
N ARG A 93 -8.88 8.34 15.66
CA ARG A 93 -7.88 7.27 15.66
C ARG A 93 -8.62 5.94 15.58
N LEU A 94 -8.60 5.31 14.42
CA LEU A 94 -9.20 4.00 14.24
C LEU A 94 -8.20 2.92 14.66
N SER A 95 -8.60 2.05 15.60
CA SER A 95 -7.78 0.94 16.11
C SER A 95 -8.28 -0.44 15.67
N LYS A 96 -9.23 -0.49 14.72
CA LYS A 96 -9.77 -1.77 14.23
C LYS A 96 -8.70 -2.54 13.46
N VAL A 97 -8.40 -3.73 13.94
CA VAL A 97 -7.64 -4.74 13.20
C VAL A 97 -8.51 -5.21 12.03
N PRO A 98 -8.06 -5.08 10.77
CA PRO A 98 -8.75 -5.65 9.62
C PRO A 98 -8.90 -7.16 9.81
N LYS A 99 -10.07 -7.69 9.48
CA LYS A 99 -10.21 -9.15 9.36
C LYS A 99 -9.39 -9.56 8.15
N ILE A 100 -8.26 -10.21 8.40
CA ILE A 100 -7.38 -10.70 7.36
C ILE A 100 -8.13 -11.81 6.59
N SER A 101 -8.38 -11.56 5.31
CA SER A 101 -9.03 -12.54 4.43
C SER A 101 -8.07 -13.66 4.06
N LYS A 102 -8.63 -14.80 3.63
CA LYS A 102 -7.85 -15.83 2.96
C LYS A 102 -7.21 -15.26 1.68
N PRO A 103 -6.05 -15.77 1.26
CA PRO A 103 -5.42 -15.36 0.02
C PRO A 103 -6.35 -15.59 -1.18
N ASN A 104 -6.26 -14.70 -2.18
CA ASN A 104 -6.96 -14.87 -3.45
C ASN A 104 -6.31 -15.93 -4.36
N GLY A 105 -5.09 -16.39 -4.03
CA GLY A 105 -4.31 -17.31 -4.86
C GLY A 105 -3.63 -16.61 -6.03
N GLY A 106 -3.23 -17.38 -7.04
CA GLY A 106 -2.69 -16.87 -8.30
C GLY A 106 -1.24 -16.38 -8.23
N TRP A 107 -0.55 -16.63 -7.11
CA TRP A 107 0.85 -16.28 -6.90
C TRP A 107 1.63 -17.48 -6.34
N GLY A 108 1.26 -18.70 -6.71
CA GLY A 108 1.88 -19.93 -6.22
C GLY A 108 3.07 -20.43 -7.06
N ASP A 109 3.33 -19.82 -8.22
CA ASP A 109 4.40 -20.25 -9.11
C ASP A 109 5.78 -19.85 -8.56
N PRO A 110 6.71 -20.80 -8.34
CA PRO A 110 8.05 -20.50 -7.83
C PRO A 110 8.82 -19.47 -8.66
N ARG A 111 8.56 -19.39 -9.98
CA ARG A 111 9.23 -18.45 -10.88
C ARG A 111 8.81 -17.01 -10.60
N ASP A 112 7.55 -16.77 -10.24
CA ASP A 112 7.05 -15.45 -9.84
C ASP A 112 7.73 -15.01 -8.53
N HIS A 113 7.92 -15.95 -7.59
CA HIS A 113 8.59 -15.68 -6.32
C HIS A 113 10.06 -15.33 -6.53
N GLU A 114 10.78 -16.12 -7.35
CA GLU A 114 12.18 -15.88 -7.67
C GLU A 114 12.37 -14.55 -8.39
N LEU A 115 11.54 -14.25 -9.38
CA LEU A 115 11.56 -12.97 -10.07
C LEU A 115 11.30 -11.81 -9.10
N CYS A 116 10.30 -11.92 -8.23
CA CYS A 116 10.00 -10.92 -7.21
C CYS A 116 11.21 -10.69 -6.30
N LYS A 117 11.79 -11.75 -5.73
CA LYS A 117 12.97 -11.69 -4.83
C LYS A 117 14.20 -11.08 -5.53
N ASN A 118 14.39 -11.37 -6.81
CA ASN A 118 15.49 -10.79 -7.59
C ASN A 118 15.30 -9.28 -7.85
N ASN A 119 14.05 -8.79 -7.82
CA ASN A 119 13.71 -7.38 -8.00
C ASN A 119 13.42 -6.64 -6.68
N THR A 120 13.39 -7.33 -5.53
CA THR A 120 13.53 -6.68 -4.23
C THR A 120 14.95 -6.14 -4.10
N SER A 121 15.15 -4.89 -4.53
CA SER A 121 16.45 -4.19 -4.60
C SER A 121 17.32 -4.41 -3.34
N PRO A 122 18.65 -4.55 -3.50
CA PRO A 122 19.51 -5.00 -2.41
C PRO A 122 19.84 -3.83 -1.48
N TYR A 123 19.16 -3.71 -0.34
CA TYR A 123 19.72 -2.94 0.78
C TYR A 123 21.02 -3.57 1.35
N PHE A 124 21.54 -4.64 0.72
CA PHE A 124 22.76 -5.36 1.11
C PHE A 124 23.87 -5.44 0.06
N LYS A 125 23.78 -4.78 -1.11
CA LYS A 125 24.97 -4.68 -2.00
C LYS A 125 25.80 -3.45 -1.64
N ALA A 126 26.41 -3.50 -0.46
CA ALA A 126 27.56 -2.67 -0.10
C ALA A 126 28.43 -3.40 0.93
N LYS A 127 29.16 -4.42 0.47
CA LYS A 127 30.54 -4.77 0.88
C LYS A 127 30.91 -6.15 0.30
N GLU A 128 31.24 -6.17 -0.99
CA GLU A 128 32.22 -7.14 -1.48
C GLU A 128 33.22 -6.38 -2.35
N ASN A 129 34.49 -6.54 -1.97
CA ASN A 129 35.72 -6.07 -2.63
C ASN A 129 36.22 -4.66 -2.26
N SER A 130 36.79 -4.54 -1.05
CA SER A 130 38.06 -3.85 -0.83
C SER A 130 38.94 -4.68 0.08
#